data_AF-A0A024UNF6-F1
#
_entry.id   AF-A0A024UNF6-F1
#
_cell.length_a   1.000
_cell.length_b   1.000
_cell.length_c   1.000
_cell.angle_alpha   90.00
_cell.angle_beta   90.00
_cell.angle_gamma   90.00
#
_symmetry.space_group_name_H-M   'P 1'
#
loop_
_entity.id
_entity.type
_entity.pdbx_description
1 polymer ?
#
loop_
_entity_poly.entity_id
_entity_poly.type
_entity_poly.pdbx_seq_one_letter_code
_entity_poly.pdbx_strand_id
1 'polypeptide(L)'
;MQQGAPQDEEVTIFRSGATLQVANRPSMSADSVRNTIGDLGMHHTLTGVDGVREDSLSRPDRSGSLTHIDSFRRASLPREAQRGSVLMARPSNVFNPMPSSPSKFGGRQSTYAHHKRYSMQEVGSASTDDVDSMYPSKEKMKLINVASLERPETTRDYKGQLRRWPGVLLMCVLISTAVVAIALGAKQSHQESMQRRHDTMVREQRRRAIQDGLIDDSELVDADGRVGNPMTYDSTGRKCQLPDYQSKNGRVYAVAANGTEVVVGIKGTNWFGMETAHAIPFGLWENDQNGTTVYEVAAFLHRNKFNSIRLPLAAESILKNTAPNKRLINLDANRAVNVKGYMELLKSILKALAFRDITVMLSMHTLTTKGASGSWFNKEFAEEDFLKAIDVLANELCTDEYWNVIGIDLKNEPNDCGWGPLDKASAKCDWVAGAKLIGDRMHAGCKNWLAFVEGSASTSHTVGKLTYVA
;
A
#
# COMPACT_ATOMS: atom_id res chain seq x y z
N MET A 1 70.56 25.98 47.58
CA MET A 1 69.79 26.38 46.38
C MET A 1 68.56 25.45 46.37
N GLN A 2 67.38 25.80 46.92
CA GLN A 2 66.39 26.80 46.48
C GLN A 2 66.19 26.71 44.96
N GLN A 3 65.03 26.43 44.36
CA GLN A 3 63.60 26.71 44.62
C GLN A 3 62.77 25.53 44.07
N GLY A 4 61.49 25.25 44.33
CA GLY A 4 60.34 26.08 44.71
C GLY A 4 59.18 25.70 43.76
N ALA A 5 58.05 25.24 44.31
CA ALA A 5 56.82 24.90 43.59
C ALA A 5 55.94 26.15 43.35
N PRO A 6 55.01 26.11 42.37
CA PRO A 6 53.77 26.92 42.38
C PRO A 6 52.56 25.98 42.57
N GLN A 7 51.82 26.01 43.68
CA GLN A 7 50.73 26.91 44.11
C GLN A 7 49.51 27.00 43.19
N ASP A 8 48.39 26.62 43.80
CA ASP A 8 47.00 26.60 43.35
C ASP A 8 46.47 27.99 42.98
N GLU A 9 45.66 28.05 41.91
CA GLU A 9 44.87 29.23 41.57
C GLU A 9 43.38 28.86 41.57
N GLU A 10 42.67 29.44 42.53
CA GLU A 10 41.25 29.30 42.82
C GLU A 10 40.42 30.16 41.86
N VAL A 11 39.68 29.52 40.95
CA VAL A 11 38.77 30.23 40.03
C VAL A 11 37.36 30.30 40.63
N THR A 12 37.06 31.46 41.20
CA THR A 12 35.72 31.86 41.64
C THR A 12 34.89 32.29 40.42
N ILE A 13 33.81 31.56 40.10
CA ILE A 13 32.80 31.99 39.11
C ILE A 13 31.51 32.39 39.84
N PHE A 14 31.18 33.67 39.70
CA PHE A 14 29.98 34.32 40.23
C PHE A 14 28.69 33.72 39.65
N ARG A 15 27.76 33.35 40.55
CA ARG A 15 26.35 33.09 40.22
C ARG A 15 25.59 34.41 40.18
N SER A 16 24.99 34.75 39.03
CA SER A 16 23.99 35.83 38.96
C SER A 16 22.63 35.32 39.43
N GLY A 17 22.10 35.97 40.45
CA GLY A 17 20.73 35.76 40.93
C GLY A 17 19.72 36.47 40.04
N ALA A 18 18.75 35.71 39.54
CA ALA A 18 17.49 36.25 39.03
C ALA A 18 16.36 35.61 39.84
N THR A 19 15.85 36.40 40.77
CA THR A 19 14.69 36.14 41.62
C THR A 19 13.44 36.12 40.74
N LEU A 20 12.70 35.00 40.72
CA LEU A 20 11.35 34.96 40.14
C LEU A 20 10.37 34.52 41.21
N GLN A 21 9.35 35.36 41.38
CA GLN A 21 8.43 35.42 42.51
C GLN A 21 7.55 34.18 42.59
N VAL A 22 7.50 33.59 43.78
CA VAL A 22 6.49 32.60 44.17
C VAL A 22 5.20 33.36 44.45
N ALA A 23 4.20 33.17 43.59
CA ALA A 23 2.86 33.67 43.83
C ALA A 23 2.18 32.82 44.92
N ASN A 24 2.04 33.42 46.10
CA ASN A 24 1.17 32.97 47.18
C ASN A 24 -0.27 32.80 46.68
N ARG A 25 -0.87 31.62 46.88
CA ARG A 25 -2.33 31.48 46.98
C ARG A 25 -2.72 31.34 48.45
N PRO A 26 -3.76 32.03 48.92
CA PRO A 26 -4.09 32.07 50.33
C PRO A 26 -4.84 30.82 50.81
N SER A 27 -4.70 30.58 52.10
CA SER A 27 -5.49 29.68 52.93
C SER A 27 -6.95 30.16 53.06
N MET A 28 -7.88 29.22 53.08
CA MET A 28 -9.20 29.40 53.67
C MET A 28 -9.54 28.18 54.54
N SER A 29 -9.57 28.41 55.86
CA SER A 29 -10.47 27.76 56.82
C SER A 29 -11.73 28.65 56.94
N ALA A 30 -12.91 28.30 57.43
CA ALA A 30 -13.50 27.15 58.10
C ALA A 30 -15.04 27.26 57.96
N ASP A 31 -15.76 26.29 58.53
CA ASP A 31 -17.17 26.33 58.99
C ASP A 31 -18.26 26.09 57.92
N SER A 32 -19.31 25.29 58.11
CA SER A 32 -19.90 24.51 59.22
C SER A 32 -20.98 23.60 58.58
N VAL A 33 -21.23 22.35 58.99
CA VAL A 33 -22.40 21.89 59.79
C VAL A 33 -22.49 20.36 59.50
N ARG A 34 -22.17 19.45 60.44
CA ARG A 34 -23.00 18.81 61.50
C ARG A 34 -23.79 17.55 61.06
N ASN A 35 -23.61 16.50 61.87
CA ASN A 35 -24.38 15.24 62.03
C ASN A 35 -24.14 14.15 60.96
N THR A 36 -23.89 12.88 61.27
CA THR A 36 -24.39 12.02 62.37
C THR A 36 -23.50 10.75 62.44
N ILE A 37 -22.85 10.45 63.57
CA ILE A 37 -23.10 9.34 64.55
C ILE A 37 -22.82 7.90 64.04
N GLY A 38 -21.98 7.19 64.83
CA GLY A 38 -21.79 5.72 64.85
C GLY A 38 -20.31 5.33 64.70
N ASP A 39 -19.43 5.35 65.72
CA ASP A 39 -19.35 4.42 66.87
C ASP A 39 -19.13 2.96 66.38
N LEU A 40 -18.11 2.15 66.70
CA LEU A 40 -17.14 2.02 67.80
C LEU A 40 -15.82 1.45 67.22
N GLY A 41 -14.63 1.80 67.72
CA GLY A 41 -13.92 1.05 68.78
C GLY A 41 -12.70 0.28 68.19
N MET A 42 -11.49 0.84 68.17
CA MET A 42 -10.43 0.85 69.22
C MET A 42 -9.77 -0.51 69.54
N HIS A 43 -8.43 -0.44 69.59
CA HIS A 43 -7.44 -1.35 70.21
C HIS A 43 -7.13 -2.70 69.51
N HIS A 44 -5.89 -3.22 69.46
CA HIS A 44 -4.50 -2.75 69.65
C HIS A 44 -3.59 -3.98 69.36
N THR A 45 -2.31 -3.75 69.00
CA THR A 45 -1.11 -4.62 69.26
C THR A 45 -1.06 -6.06 68.71
N LEU A 46 -0.18 -6.40 67.75
CA LEU A 46 1.29 -6.65 67.81
C LEU A 46 1.69 -8.10 68.18
N THR A 47 2.59 -8.65 67.34
CA THR A 47 3.51 -9.81 67.55
C THR A 47 2.86 -11.20 67.70
N GLY A 48 3.37 -12.32 67.19
CA GLY A 48 4.58 -12.66 66.45
C GLY A 48 4.79 -14.19 66.54
N VAL A 49 5.50 -14.75 65.54
CA VAL A 49 6.46 -15.86 65.65
C VAL A 49 5.95 -17.32 65.74
N ASP A 50 6.40 -18.08 64.72
CA ASP A 50 6.81 -19.49 64.62
C ASP A 50 5.89 -20.68 64.97
N GLY A 51 5.87 -21.63 64.02
CA GLY A 51 6.36 -22.97 64.35
C GLY A 51 5.54 -24.18 63.91
N VAL A 52 6.14 -24.96 62.99
CA VAL A 52 6.17 -26.44 62.99
C VAL A 52 4.97 -27.22 62.41
N ARG A 53 5.14 -27.64 61.14
CA ARG A 53 5.22 -29.02 60.61
C ARG A 53 4.48 -30.15 61.38
N GLU A 54 3.56 -30.86 60.72
CA GLU A 54 3.72 -32.28 60.34
C GLU A 54 2.59 -32.86 59.47
N ASP A 55 3.00 -33.86 58.71
CA ASP A 55 2.38 -34.68 57.68
C ASP A 55 1.00 -35.31 58.02
N SER A 56 0.17 -35.52 56.99
CA SER A 56 -0.44 -36.85 56.73
C SER A 56 -1.24 -36.92 55.42
N LEU A 57 -0.93 -37.97 54.66
CA LEU A 57 -1.61 -38.45 53.48
C LEU A 57 -2.99 -39.04 53.83
N SER A 58 -4.03 -38.69 53.07
CA SER A 58 -5.05 -39.65 52.60
C SER A 58 -6.02 -38.98 51.59
N ARG A 59 -6.11 -39.60 50.42
CA ARG A 59 -7.25 -39.54 49.46
C ARG A 59 -8.04 -40.85 49.63
N PRO A 60 -9.30 -41.02 49.18
CA PRO A 60 -9.83 -40.45 47.94
C PRO A 60 -11.33 -40.01 47.93
N ASP A 61 -11.72 -39.50 46.76
CA ASP A 61 -13.05 -39.40 46.16
C ASP A 61 -14.13 -38.47 46.75
N ARG A 62 -14.31 -37.31 46.08
CA ARG A 62 -15.58 -37.04 45.41
C ARG A 62 -15.47 -35.96 44.32
N SER A 63 -16.28 -36.22 43.30
CA SER A 63 -16.55 -35.48 42.08
C SER A 63 -16.83 -33.98 42.24
N GLY A 64 -16.42 -33.23 41.21
CA GLY A 64 -17.31 -32.22 40.63
C GLY A 64 -16.84 -30.77 40.69
N SER A 65 -16.35 -30.31 39.54
CA SER A 65 -16.45 -28.93 39.06
C SER A 65 -15.58 -27.87 39.74
N LEU A 66 -14.40 -27.62 39.17
CA LEU A 66 -13.75 -26.31 39.22
C LEU A 66 -13.29 -25.90 37.82
N THR A 67 -13.74 -24.71 37.46
CA THR A 67 -13.22 -23.77 36.47
C THR A 67 -11.72 -23.51 36.66
N HIS A 68 -10.96 -23.49 35.57
CA HIS A 68 -9.56 -23.01 35.45
C HIS A 68 -9.34 -22.74 33.94
N ILE A 69 -9.00 -21.57 33.37
CA ILE A 69 -7.99 -20.54 33.70
C ILE A 69 -6.68 -21.14 34.22
N ASP A 70 -5.61 -20.90 33.47
CA ASP A 70 -4.22 -21.31 33.70
C ASP A 70 -3.81 -22.73 33.32
N SER A 71 -3.42 -22.90 32.05
CA SER A 71 -2.29 -23.78 31.69
C SER A 71 -1.85 -23.58 30.23
N PHE A 72 -1.05 -22.55 29.91
CA PHE A 72 -0.10 -22.62 28.78
C PHE A 72 1.11 -21.73 29.06
N ARG A 73 2.05 -22.24 29.86
CA ARG A 73 3.43 -21.77 29.89
C ARG A 73 4.36 -22.96 29.72
N ARG A 74 5.00 -23.01 28.55
CA ARG A 74 6.19 -23.77 28.09
C ARG A 74 5.92 -24.52 26.80
N ALA A 75 6.11 -23.82 25.69
CA ALA A 75 6.66 -24.42 24.49
C ALA A 75 7.89 -23.59 24.12
N SER A 76 9.06 -24.17 24.37
CA SER A 76 10.34 -23.74 23.86
C SER A 76 10.28 -23.63 22.33
N LEU A 77 10.66 -22.47 21.79
CA LEU A 77 10.83 -22.24 20.35
C LEU A 77 11.98 -23.13 19.83
N PRO A 78 11.78 -23.91 18.74
CA PRO A 78 12.89 -24.58 18.09
C PRO A 78 13.69 -23.62 17.21
N ARG A 79 15.01 -23.70 17.38
CA ARG A 79 16.07 -23.07 16.60
C ARG A 79 16.03 -23.62 15.17
N GLU A 80 15.84 -22.76 14.18
CA GLU A 80 15.61 -23.17 12.79
C GLU A 80 16.94 -23.44 12.08
N ALA A 81 17.26 -24.72 11.90
CA ALA A 81 18.34 -25.21 11.06
C ALA A 81 17.74 -25.92 9.83
N GLN A 82 18.20 -25.48 8.65
CA GLN A 82 18.21 -26.13 7.33
C GLN A 82 17.22 -27.27 6.98
N ARG A 83 16.48 -27.00 5.89
CA ARG A 83 15.98 -27.90 4.83
C ARG A 83 14.98 -29.02 5.20
N GLY A 84 13.77 -28.85 4.67
CA GLY A 84 12.83 -29.94 4.39
C GLY A 84 11.71 -29.46 3.47
N SER A 85 11.76 -29.84 2.19
CA SER A 85 10.72 -29.56 1.19
C SER A 85 9.45 -30.35 1.55
N VAL A 86 8.35 -29.66 1.79
CA VAL A 86 7.02 -30.28 1.95
C VAL A 86 6.31 -30.20 0.61
N LEU A 87 6.26 -31.34 -0.08
CA LEU A 87 5.43 -31.60 -1.25
C LEU A 87 3.95 -31.47 -0.88
N MET A 88 3.32 -30.36 -1.29
CA MET A 88 1.87 -30.23 -1.28
C MET A 88 1.28 -31.00 -2.48
N ALA A 89 0.20 -31.72 -2.23
CA ALA A 89 -0.52 -32.52 -3.21
C ALA A 89 -1.12 -31.64 -4.32
N ARG A 90 -0.90 -32.05 -5.58
CA ARG A 90 -1.52 -31.49 -6.79
C ARG A 90 -3.05 -31.60 -6.70
N PRO A 91 -3.81 -30.52 -6.94
CA PRO A 91 -5.20 -30.63 -7.34
C PRO A 91 -5.26 -31.15 -8.78
N SER A 92 -6.17 -32.09 -9.01
CA SER A 92 -6.50 -32.69 -10.30
C SER A 92 -6.91 -31.62 -11.32
N ASN A 93 -6.19 -31.57 -12.44
CA ASN A 93 -6.64 -30.88 -13.66
C ASN A 93 -7.86 -31.60 -14.24
N VAL A 94 -9.06 -31.22 -13.83
CA VAL A 94 -10.27 -31.50 -14.61
C VAL A 94 -10.37 -30.42 -15.69
N PHE A 95 -9.84 -30.78 -16.86
CA PHE A 95 -9.88 -29.99 -18.08
C PHE A 95 -11.29 -30.09 -18.68
N ASN A 96 -12.17 -29.13 -18.39
CA ASN A 96 -13.39 -28.96 -19.18
C ASN A 96 -13.03 -28.11 -20.43
N PRO A 97 -13.20 -28.64 -21.65
CA PRO A 97 -12.89 -27.89 -22.85
C PRO A 97 -13.90 -26.74 -23.04
N MET A 98 -13.40 -25.52 -23.23
CA MET A 98 -14.22 -24.43 -23.76
C MET A 98 -14.69 -24.78 -25.18
N PRO A 99 -15.90 -24.35 -25.58
CA PRO A 99 -16.32 -24.44 -26.98
C PRO A 99 -15.41 -23.59 -27.86
N SER A 100 -14.93 -24.20 -28.93
CA SER A 100 -14.04 -23.61 -29.91
C SER A 100 -14.72 -22.46 -30.67
N SER A 101 -14.10 -21.28 -30.63
CA SER A 101 -14.26 -20.27 -31.69
C SER A 101 -13.67 -20.81 -32.99
N PRO A 102 -14.37 -20.79 -34.14
CA PRO A 102 -13.75 -21.03 -35.42
C PRO A 102 -13.29 -19.69 -36.00
N SER A 103 -11.98 -19.51 -36.20
CA SER A 103 -11.38 -19.03 -37.46
C SER A 103 -9.94 -18.52 -37.26
N LYS A 104 -8.96 -19.41 -37.44
CA LYS A 104 -7.66 -19.01 -38.01
C LYS A 104 -7.75 -19.24 -39.52
N PHE A 105 -7.76 -18.15 -40.29
CA PHE A 105 -7.59 -18.19 -41.74
C PHE A 105 -6.09 -18.33 -42.03
N GLY A 106 -5.65 -19.57 -42.28
CA GLY A 106 -4.36 -19.91 -42.88
C GLY A 106 -4.59 -20.31 -44.34
N GLY A 107 -3.74 -19.81 -45.22
CA GLY A 107 -3.99 -19.71 -46.66
C GLY A 107 -4.28 -21.03 -47.39
N ARG A 108 -5.23 -20.92 -48.32
CA ARG A 108 -5.36 -21.82 -49.46
C ARG A 108 -5.59 -20.95 -50.69
N GLN A 109 -4.63 -21.01 -51.60
CA GLN A 109 -4.68 -20.37 -52.92
C GLN A 109 -5.91 -20.89 -53.69
N SER A 110 -6.73 -19.97 -54.21
CA SER A 110 -7.68 -20.26 -55.28
C SER A 110 -7.76 -19.07 -56.24
N THR A 111 -7.13 -19.26 -57.39
CA THR A 111 -7.58 -18.90 -58.75
C THR A 111 -8.32 -17.56 -58.92
N TYR A 112 -7.54 -16.52 -59.21
CA TYR A 112 -8.01 -15.36 -59.96
C TYR A 112 -8.30 -15.78 -61.42
N ALA A 113 -9.55 -15.68 -61.84
CA ALA A 113 -9.90 -15.75 -63.26
C ALA A 113 -9.47 -14.45 -63.94
N HIS A 114 -8.29 -14.48 -64.55
CA HIS A 114 -7.83 -13.47 -65.50
C HIS A 114 -8.65 -13.57 -66.79
N HIS A 115 -9.54 -12.61 -67.05
CA HIS A 115 -10.00 -12.38 -68.41
C HIS A 115 -8.87 -11.73 -69.21
N LYS A 116 -8.34 -12.52 -70.15
CA LYS A 116 -7.30 -12.14 -71.11
C LYS A 116 -7.78 -10.97 -71.99
N ARG A 117 -6.90 -9.97 -72.13
CA ARG A 117 -6.85 -9.13 -73.32
C ARG A 117 -6.52 -10.01 -74.52
N TYR A 118 -7.33 -9.93 -75.57
CA TYR A 118 -6.91 -10.26 -76.92
C TYR A 118 -7.08 -9.01 -77.78
N SER A 119 -5.95 -8.45 -78.18
CA SER A 119 -5.83 -7.65 -79.40
C SER A 119 -5.58 -8.61 -80.56
N MET A 120 -6.29 -8.44 -81.67
CA MET A 120 -5.79 -8.87 -82.99
C MET A 120 -6.39 -7.98 -84.07
N GLN A 121 -5.56 -7.01 -84.46
CA GLN A 121 -5.13 -6.62 -85.79
C GLN A 121 -5.85 -7.20 -87.04
N GLU A 122 -5.99 -6.30 -88.01
CA GLU A 122 -6.39 -6.47 -89.41
C GLU A 122 -5.72 -7.65 -90.14
N VAL A 123 -6.52 -8.36 -90.96
CA VAL A 123 -6.11 -8.85 -92.27
C VAL A 123 -7.34 -8.78 -93.20
N GLY A 124 -7.26 -7.99 -94.26
CA GLY A 124 -8.26 -7.96 -95.32
C GLY A 124 -7.99 -9.03 -96.39
N SER A 125 -9.01 -9.38 -97.17
CA SER A 125 -9.06 -9.37 -98.64
C SER A 125 -10.12 -10.33 -99.20
N ALA A 126 -10.91 -9.79 -100.15
CA ALA A 126 -11.55 -10.40 -101.35
C ALA A 126 -12.37 -11.70 -101.21
N SER A 127 -13.51 -11.95 -101.86
CA SER A 127 -14.34 -11.28 -102.87
C SER A 127 -15.55 -12.20 -103.13
N THR A 128 -16.61 -11.64 -103.75
CA THR A 128 -17.64 -12.30 -104.62
C THR A 128 -18.55 -13.36 -103.97
N ASP A 129 -19.82 -13.05 -103.72
CA ASP A 129 -20.89 -13.17 -104.74
C ASP A 129 -22.28 -12.86 -104.17
N ASP A 130 -23.07 -12.20 -105.01
CA ASP A 130 -24.48 -11.84 -104.84
C ASP A 130 -25.38 -13.08 -104.76
N VAL A 131 -26.32 -13.14 -103.80
CA VAL A 131 -27.67 -13.68 -104.06
C VAL A 131 -28.71 -12.93 -103.21
N ASP A 132 -29.72 -12.48 -103.92
CA ASP A 132 -30.79 -11.56 -103.56
C ASP A 132 -31.93 -12.19 -102.72
N SER A 133 -32.64 -11.29 -102.02
CA SER A 133 -34.04 -11.38 -101.61
C SER A 133 -34.50 -12.32 -100.48
N MET A 134 -34.86 -11.74 -99.33
CA MET A 134 -36.20 -11.87 -98.72
C MET A 134 -36.38 -10.83 -97.58
N TYR A 135 -36.94 -9.67 -97.92
CA TYR A 135 -37.30 -8.62 -96.94
C TYR A 135 -38.53 -9.03 -96.11
N PRO A 136 -38.51 -8.93 -94.76
CA PRO A 136 -39.73 -8.90 -93.98
C PRO A 136 -40.42 -7.53 -94.09
N SER A 137 -41.74 -7.57 -94.08
CA SER A 137 -42.71 -6.52 -94.33
C SER A 137 -42.40 -5.14 -93.73
N LYS A 138 -42.47 -4.10 -94.58
CA LYS A 138 -42.63 -2.70 -94.14
C LYS A 138 -44.00 -2.52 -93.47
N GLU A 139 -44.02 -2.52 -92.15
CA GLU A 139 -45.18 -2.09 -91.38
C GLU A 139 -45.31 -0.56 -91.53
N LYS A 140 -46.46 -0.11 -92.05
CA LYS A 140 -46.75 1.31 -92.25
C LYS A 140 -46.91 1.98 -90.89
N MET A 141 -45.91 2.75 -90.45
CA MET A 141 -46.08 3.68 -89.33
C MET A 141 -47.15 4.71 -89.68
N LYS A 142 -48.27 4.65 -88.97
CA LYS A 142 -49.32 5.68 -89.00
C LYS A 142 -48.79 6.90 -88.24
N LEU A 143 -48.28 7.90 -88.95
CA LEU A 143 -48.01 9.21 -88.34
C LEU A 143 -49.34 9.81 -87.89
N ILE A 144 -49.56 9.82 -86.58
CA ILE A 144 -50.57 10.66 -85.95
C ILE A 144 -49.96 12.06 -85.92
N ASN A 145 -50.54 13.00 -86.67
CA ASN A 145 -50.21 14.42 -86.54
C ASN A 145 -50.55 14.85 -85.10
N VAL A 146 -49.53 14.95 -84.26
CA VAL A 146 -49.62 15.66 -82.99
C VAL A 146 -49.91 17.12 -83.34
N ALA A 147 -50.95 17.68 -82.73
CA ALA A 147 -51.45 19.02 -83.02
C ALA A 147 -50.31 20.05 -83.15
N SER A 148 -50.33 20.83 -84.22
CA SER A 148 -49.45 21.98 -84.40
C SER A 148 -49.69 22.97 -83.27
N LEU A 149 -48.66 23.27 -82.49
CA LEU A 149 -48.72 24.23 -81.40
C LEU A 149 -49.06 25.62 -81.96
N GLU A 150 -50.15 26.24 -81.48
CA GLU A 150 -50.61 27.59 -81.88
C GLU A 150 -49.65 28.73 -81.50
N ARG A 151 -48.53 28.42 -80.83
CA ARG A 151 -47.48 29.39 -80.47
C ARG A 151 -46.13 28.67 -80.30
N PRO A 152 -45.00 29.33 -80.59
CA PRO A 152 -43.68 28.77 -80.35
C PRO A 152 -43.46 28.57 -78.84
N GLU A 153 -42.98 27.38 -78.46
CA GLU A 153 -42.71 27.04 -77.06
C GLU A 153 -41.69 28.01 -76.45
N THR A 154 -42.01 28.53 -75.28
CA THR A 154 -41.11 29.38 -74.49
C THR A 154 -40.48 28.56 -73.36
N THR A 155 -39.36 29.02 -72.77
CA THR A 155 -38.70 28.35 -71.63
C THR A 155 -39.61 28.15 -70.41
N ARG A 156 -40.78 28.79 -70.38
CA ARG A 156 -41.84 28.62 -69.37
C ARG A 156 -42.77 27.43 -69.62
N ASP A 157 -42.82 26.92 -70.84
CA ASP A 157 -43.63 25.75 -71.23
C ASP A 157 -42.91 24.43 -70.87
N TYR A 158 -41.57 24.46 -70.79
CA TYR A 158 -40.76 23.47 -70.07
C TYR A 158 -40.84 23.69 -68.55
N LYS A 159 -42.05 23.54 -67.97
CA LYS A 159 -42.14 23.15 -66.55
C LYS A 159 -41.79 21.67 -66.46
N GLY A 160 -40.50 21.37 -66.67
CA GLY A 160 -39.94 20.08 -66.28
C GLY A 160 -40.45 19.79 -64.88
N GLN A 161 -41.03 18.62 -64.66
CA GLN A 161 -41.61 18.23 -63.38
C GLN A 161 -40.52 18.28 -62.30
N LEU A 162 -40.30 19.46 -61.72
CA LEU A 162 -39.58 19.69 -60.48
C LEU A 162 -40.47 19.29 -59.29
N ARG A 163 -41.27 18.24 -59.46
CA ARG A 163 -42.06 17.61 -58.40
C ARG A 163 -41.21 16.51 -57.72
N ARG A 164 -39.91 16.77 -57.56
CA ARG A 164 -38.96 15.92 -56.82
C ARG A 164 -38.96 16.22 -55.32
N TRP A 165 -39.58 17.34 -54.90
CA TRP A 165 -39.58 17.77 -53.50
C TRP A 165 -40.09 16.72 -52.50
N PRO A 166 -41.19 15.99 -52.73
CA PRO A 166 -41.64 14.98 -51.76
C PRO A 166 -40.64 13.82 -51.60
N GLY A 167 -40.06 13.35 -52.71
CA GLY A 167 -39.07 12.26 -52.70
C GLY A 167 -37.72 12.69 -52.13
N VAL A 168 -37.26 13.91 -52.44
CA VAL A 168 -36.03 14.49 -51.89
C VAL A 168 -36.19 14.76 -50.39
N LEU A 169 -37.33 15.30 -49.95
CA LEU A 169 -37.61 15.50 -48.52
C LEU A 169 -37.67 14.17 -47.76
N LEU A 170 -38.32 13.16 -48.33
CA LEU A 170 -38.32 11.81 -47.74
C LEU A 170 -36.90 11.24 -47.65
N MET A 171 -36.09 11.38 -48.70
CA MET A 171 -34.70 10.95 -48.70
C MET A 171 -33.87 11.69 -47.64
N CYS A 172 -34.04 13.00 -47.50
CA CYS A 172 -33.39 13.79 -46.45
C CYS A 172 -33.80 13.30 -45.05
N VAL A 173 -35.09 13.06 -44.82
CA VAL A 173 -35.59 12.52 -43.54
C VAL A 173 -34.98 11.14 -43.27
N LEU A 174 -34.95 10.24 -44.25
CA LEU A 174 -34.34 8.92 -44.09
C LEU A 174 -32.84 9.00 -43.77
N ILE A 175 -32.10 9.87 -44.47
CA ILE A 175 -30.67 10.08 -44.20
C ILE A 175 -30.47 10.67 -42.80
N SER A 176 -31.23 11.70 -42.43
CA SER A 176 -31.16 12.30 -41.08
C SER A 176 -31.49 11.28 -40.00
N THR A 177 -32.52 10.45 -40.20
CA THR A 177 -32.92 9.41 -39.24
C THR A 177 -31.85 8.33 -39.14
N ALA A 178 -31.26 7.90 -40.26
CA ALA A 178 -30.16 6.94 -40.29
C ALA A 178 -28.92 7.47 -39.56
N VAL A 179 -28.53 8.74 -39.81
CA VAL A 179 -27.40 9.38 -39.12
C VAL A 179 -27.64 9.44 -37.61
N VAL A 180 -28.84 9.83 -37.18
CA VAL A 180 -29.20 9.86 -35.75
C VAL A 180 -29.18 8.46 -35.15
N ALA A 181 -29.75 7.46 -35.83
CA ALA A 181 -29.77 6.07 -35.37
C ALA A 181 -28.35 5.49 -35.25
N ILE A 182 -27.48 5.75 -36.23
CA ILE A 182 -26.07 5.34 -36.19
C ILE A 182 -25.36 6.04 -35.03
N ALA A 183 -25.56 7.34 -34.81
CA ALA A 183 -24.94 8.07 -33.71
C ALA A 183 -25.37 7.55 -32.34
N LEU A 184 -26.66 7.27 -32.15
CA LEU A 184 -27.20 6.68 -30.92
C LEU A 184 -26.69 5.25 -30.71
N GLY A 185 -26.71 4.42 -31.75
CA GLY A 185 -26.18 3.05 -31.70
C GLY A 185 -24.67 3.01 -31.43
N ALA A 186 -23.90 3.94 -32.02
CA ALA A 186 -22.48 4.09 -31.74
C ALA A 186 -22.21 4.54 -30.30
N LYS A 187 -23.00 5.49 -29.78
CA LYS A 187 -22.91 5.93 -28.38
C LYS A 187 -23.22 4.79 -27.40
N GLN A 188 -24.29 4.05 -27.64
CA GLN A 188 -24.66 2.90 -26.82
C GLN A 188 -23.58 1.80 -26.87
N SER A 189 -23.14 1.40 -28.06
CA SER A 189 -22.08 0.39 -28.24
C SER A 189 -20.76 0.82 -27.58
N HIS A 190 -20.42 2.11 -27.64
CA HIS A 190 -19.27 2.67 -26.94
C HIS A 190 -19.42 2.55 -25.41
N GLN A 191 -20.57 2.93 -24.84
CA GLN A 191 -20.83 2.81 -23.40
C GLN A 191 -20.78 1.36 -22.92
N GLU A 192 -21.42 0.43 -23.64
CA GLU A 192 -21.36 -1.00 -23.32
C GLU A 192 -19.93 -1.57 -23.43
N SER A 193 -19.16 -1.11 -24.43
CA SER A 193 -17.75 -1.49 -24.58
C SER A 193 -16.91 -1.01 -23.40
N MET A 194 -17.13 0.23 -22.94
CA MET A 194 -16.45 0.78 -21.76
C MET A 194 -16.82 0.01 -20.49
N GLN A 195 -18.09 -0.36 -20.32
CA GLN A 195 -18.53 -1.18 -19.18
C GLN A 195 -17.89 -2.57 -19.20
N ARG A 196 -17.88 -3.27 -20.35
CA ARG A 196 -17.21 -4.57 -20.47
C ARG A 196 -15.72 -4.50 -20.16
N ARG A 197 -15.04 -3.42 -20.57
CA ARG A 197 -13.63 -3.18 -20.22
C ARG A 197 -13.46 -3.03 -18.71
N HIS A 198 -14.28 -2.19 -18.08
CA HIS A 198 -14.27 -2.00 -16.64
C HIS A 198 -14.52 -3.32 -15.88
N ASP A 199 -15.58 -4.06 -16.24
CA ASP A 199 -15.89 -5.36 -15.64
C ASP A 199 -14.75 -6.38 -15.77
N THR A 200 -14.04 -6.36 -16.90
CA THR A 200 -12.87 -7.22 -17.12
C THR A 200 -11.72 -6.82 -16.20
N MET A 201 -11.44 -5.52 -16.06
CA MET A 201 -10.39 -5.03 -15.17
C MET A 201 -10.69 -5.34 -13.69
N VAL A 202 -11.94 -5.18 -13.27
CA VAL A 202 -12.38 -5.57 -11.91
C VAL A 202 -12.21 -7.06 -11.68
N ARG A 203 -12.58 -7.92 -12.65
CA ARG A 203 -12.36 -9.38 -12.55
C ARG A 203 -10.88 -9.74 -12.46
N GLU A 204 -10.04 -9.08 -13.25
CA GLU A 204 -8.60 -9.28 -13.18
C GLU A 204 -8.02 -8.86 -11.84
N GLN A 205 -8.43 -7.70 -11.31
CA GLN A 205 -8.02 -7.24 -9.98
C GLN A 205 -8.46 -8.25 -8.91
N ARG A 206 -9.71 -8.72 -8.94
CA ARG A 206 -10.22 -9.74 -8.01
C ARG A 206 -9.46 -11.06 -8.11
N ARG A 207 -8.99 -11.44 -9.31
CA ARG A 207 -8.14 -12.63 -9.50
C ARG A 207 -6.75 -12.45 -8.88
N ARG A 208 -6.21 -11.22 -8.89
CA ARG A 208 -4.90 -10.87 -8.31
C ARG A 208 -4.97 -10.59 -6.80
N ALA A 209 -6.17 -10.41 -6.26
CA ALA A 209 -6.37 -10.16 -4.84
C ALA A 209 -5.86 -11.32 -3.99
N ILE A 210 -5.31 -11.00 -2.82
CA ILE A 210 -4.87 -12.01 -1.84
C ILE A 210 -6.12 -12.78 -1.38
N GLN A 211 -6.11 -14.10 -1.58
CA GLN A 211 -7.24 -14.98 -1.29
C GLN A 211 -7.43 -15.15 0.23
N ASP A 212 -8.29 -14.33 0.81
CA ASP A 212 -8.61 -14.33 2.25
C ASP A 212 -10.10 -14.53 2.54
N GLY A 213 -10.91 -14.75 1.50
CA GLY A 213 -12.34 -14.97 1.61
C GLY A 213 -13.16 -13.70 1.88
N LEU A 214 -12.54 -12.53 1.84
CA LEU A 214 -13.20 -11.23 2.01
C LEU A 214 -13.26 -10.48 0.68
N ILE A 215 -14.26 -9.62 0.52
CA ILE A 215 -14.39 -8.72 -0.62
C ILE A 215 -14.11 -7.31 -0.12
N ASP A 216 -13.32 -6.56 -0.87
CA ASP A 216 -13.10 -5.14 -0.60
C ASP A 216 -14.23 -4.35 -1.25
N ASP A 217 -14.99 -3.62 -0.43
CA ASP A 217 -16.10 -2.78 -0.89
C ASP A 217 -15.59 -1.50 -1.59
N SER A 218 -14.29 -1.21 -1.53
CA SER A 218 -13.66 -0.03 -2.10
C SER A 218 -12.87 -0.35 -3.39
N GLU A 219 -13.58 -0.30 -4.52
CA GLU A 219 -12.97 -0.38 -5.85
C GLU A 219 -12.30 0.96 -6.20
N LEU A 220 -10.96 1.02 -6.16
CA LEU A 220 -10.23 2.19 -6.64
C LEU A 220 -10.08 2.13 -8.16
N VAL A 221 -10.72 3.06 -8.85
CA VAL A 221 -10.52 3.32 -10.28
C VAL A 221 -9.74 4.62 -10.44
N ASP A 222 -8.55 4.55 -11.04
CA ASP A 222 -7.72 5.72 -11.30
C ASP A 222 -8.24 6.54 -12.50
N ALA A 223 -7.73 7.75 -12.70
CA ALA A 223 -8.18 8.69 -13.74
C ALA A 223 -8.05 8.13 -15.18
N ASP A 224 -7.16 7.16 -15.40
CA ASP A 224 -6.99 6.46 -16.68
C ASP A 224 -7.87 5.19 -16.83
N GLY A 225 -8.72 4.92 -15.84
CA GLY A 225 -9.63 3.77 -15.82
C GLY A 225 -9.00 2.46 -15.33
N ARG A 226 -7.73 2.45 -14.85
CA ARG A 226 -7.16 1.25 -14.24
C ARG A 226 -7.73 1.01 -12.84
N VAL A 227 -8.10 -0.23 -12.57
CA VAL A 227 -8.66 -0.64 -11.27
C VAL A 227 -7.56 -1.25 -10.40
N GLY A 228 -7.42 -0.80 -9.17
CA GLY A 228 -6.46 -1.33 -8.18
C GLY A 228 -4.98 -1.12 -8.51
N ASN A 229 -4.65 -0.19 -9.43
CA ASN A 229 -3.28 0.13 -9.82
C ASN A 229 -3.14 1.64 -10.13
N PRO A 230 -3.19 2.47 -9.08
CA PRO A 230 -3.16 3.92 -9.24
C PRO A 230 -1.76 4.42 -9.65
N MET A 231 -1.73 5.54 -10.38
CA MET A 231 -0.51 6.31 -10.67
C MET A 231 -0.05 7.14 -9.48
N THR A 232 -0.98 7.53 -8.59
CA THR A 232 -0.70 8.27 -7.36
C THR A 232 -1.63 7.82 -6.24
N TYR A 233 -1.16 7.87 -4.99
CA TYR A 233 -1.98 7.57 -3.81
C TYR A 233 -2.63 8.82 -3.19
N ASP A 234 -2.52 9.97 -3.86
CA ASP A 234 -3.07 11.26 -3.42
C ASP A 234 -4.55 11.43 -3.84
N SER A 235 -5.13 10.44 -4.54
CA SER A 235 -6.45 10.49 -5.18
C SER A 235 -7.64 10.64 -4.21
N THR A 236 -7.45 10.46 -2.90
CA THR A 236 -8.54 10.65 -1.93
C THR A 236 -8.86 12.11 -1.63
N GLY A 237 -7.97 13.05 -1.98
CA GLY A 237 -8.10 14.46 -1.62
C GLY A 237 -8.05 14.74 -0.11
N ARG A 238 -7.83 13.72 0.73
CA ARG A 238 -7.73 13.84 2.18
C ARG A 238 -6.40 14.49 2.54
N LYS A 239 -6.48 15.61 3.27
CA LYS A 239 -5.31 16.22 3.93
C LYS A 239 -5.33 15.77 5.39
N CYS A 240 -4.47 14.82 5.70
CA CYS A 240 -4.27 14.35 7.07
C CYS A 240 -3.13 15.14 7.71
N GLN A 241 -3.23 15.35 9.02
CA GLN A 241 -2.18 15.93 9.84
C GLN A 241 -1.39 14.82 10.53
N LEU A 242 -0.08 14.99 10.69
CA LEU A 242 0.74 14.15 11.56
C LEU A 242 0.36 14.40 13.03
N PRO A 243 -0.29 13.44 13.73
CA PRO A 243 -0.68 13.62 15.12
C PRO A 243 0.54 13.66 16.03
N ASP A 244 0.42 14.32 17.17
CA ASP A 244 1.36 14.17 18.28
C ASP A 244 1.02 12.88 19.05
N TYR A 245 1.84 11.85 18.86
CA TYR A 245 1.62 10.57 19.52
C TYR A 245 2.18 10.58 20.94
N GLN A 246 1.32 10.35 21.92
CA GLN A 246 1.67 10.42 23.34
C GLN A 246 1.37 9.10 24.05
N SER A 247 2.22 8.74 25.01
CA SER A 247 1.99 7.62 25.92
C SER A 247 1.45 8.14 27.25
N LYS A 248 0.22 7.75 27.62
CA LYS A 248 -0.44 8.16 28.87
C LYS A 248 -1.06 6.94 29.54
N ASN A 249 -0.71 6.68 30.79
CA ASN A 249 -1.33 5.63 31.61
C ASN A 249 -1.39 4.25 30.93
N GLY A 250 -0.30 3.84 30.27
CA GLY A 250 -0.20 2.55 29.59
C GLY A 250 -0.95 2.45 28.25
N ARG A 251 -1.39 3.57 27.68
CA ARG A 251 -2.05 3.64 26.36
C ARG A 251 -1.37 4.66 25.47
N VAL A 252 -1.47 4.43 24.16
CA VAL A 252 -1.03 5.37 23.13
C VAL A 252 -2.22 6.23 22.71
N TYR A 253 -1.99 7.53 22.58
CA TYR A 253 -2.95 8.51 22.10
C TYR A 253 -2.38 9.20 20.87
N ALA A 254 -3.20 9.39 19.84
CA ALA A 254 -2.96 10.36 18.78
C ALA A 254 -3.64 11.66 19.17
N VAL A 255 -2.86 12.73 19.34
CA VAL A 255 -3.35 14.06 19.72
C VAL A 255 -3.32 14.96 18.49
N ALA A 256 -4.49 15.40 18.04
CA ALA A 256 -4.61 16.36 16.95
C ALA A 256 -4.23 17.78 17.41
N ALA A 257 -3.91 18.69 16.49
CA ALA A 257 -3.53 20.07 16.86
C ALA A 257 -4.62 20.87 17.59
N ASN A 258 -5.89 20.47 17.46
CA ASN A 258 -7.00 21.06 18.20
C ASN A 258 -7.16 20.50 19.63
N GLY A 259 -6.27 19.60 20.06
CA GLY A 259 -6.30 18.94 21.37
C GLY A 259 -7.20 17.71 21.44
N THR A 260 -7.82 17.28 20.34
CA THR A 260 -8.62 16.04 20.32
C THR A 260 -7.70 14.85 20.50
N GLU A 261 -7.99 14.00 21.48
CA GLU A 261 -7.21 12.80 21.77
C GLU A 261 -7.99 11.56 21.36
N VAL A 262 -7.34 10.69 20.59
CA VAL A 262 -7.90 9.38 20.19
C VAL A 262 -6.97 8.29 20.66
N VAL A 263 -7.51 7.31 21.40
CA VAL A 263 -6.74 6.13 21.82
C VAL A 263 -6.40 5.30 20.58
N VAL A 264 -5.12 4.95 20.44
CA VAL A 264 -4.62 4.12 19.34
C VAL A 264 -4.29 2.72 19.87
N GLY A 265 -4.91 1.71 19.27
CA GLY A 265 -4.51 0.31 19.41
C GLY A 265 -3.77 -0.14 18.17
N ILE A 266 -2.64 -0.84 18.33
CA ILE A 266 -1.83 -1.34 17.20
C ILE A 266 -2.16 -2.82 16.97
N LYS A 267 -2.86 -3.12 15.87
CA LYS A 267 -2.99 -4.48 15.32
C LYS A 267 -2.15 -4.52 14.05
N GLY A 268 -0.88 -4.89 14.22
CA GLY A 268 0.12 -4.78 13.15
C GLY A 268 0.61 -6.11 12.59
N THR A 269 1.31 -6.02 11.45
CA THR A 269 2.11 -7.09 10.84
C THR A 269 3.55 -6.61 10.60
N ASN A 270 4.50 -7.52 10.37
CA ASN A 270 5.83 -7.16 9.90
C ASN A 270 5.91 -7.37 8.39
N TRP A 271 6.52 -6.43 7.65
CA TRP A 271 6.77 -6.58 6.22
C TRP A 271 8.24 -6.37 5.89
N PHE A 272 8.99 -7.46 5.81
CA PHE A 272 10.45 -7.45 5.67
C PHE A 272 10.91 -7.40 4.20
N GLY A 273 12.20 -7.14 4.02
CA GLY A 273 12.92 -7.13 2.74
C GLY A 273 13.78 -5.88 2.55
N MET A 274 13.35 -4.72 3.08
CA MET A 274 14.06 -3.45 2.92
C MET A 274 15.37 -3.39 3.72
N GLU A 275 15.51 -4.18 4.77
CA GLU A 275 16.73 -4.34 5.57
C GLU A 275 17.81 -5.21 4.89
N THR A 276 17.44 -5.88 3.81
CA THR A 276 18.34 -6.79 3.06
C THR A 276 19.11 -6.07 1.96
N ALA A 277 20.07 -6.75 1.33
CA ALA A 277 20.77 -6.26 0.14
C ALA A 277 19.87 -5.94 -1.06
N HIS A 278 18.61 -6.38 -1.05
CA HIS A 278 17.65 -6.05 -2.09
C HIS A 278 16.97 -4.70 -1.92
N ALA A 279 17.03 -4.11 -0.72
CA ALA A 279 16.55 -2.77 -0.43
C ALA A 279 15.08 -2.52 -0.87
N ILE A 280 14.21 -3.55 -0.77
CA ILE A 280 12.81 -3.51 -1.18
C ILE A 280 11.96 -4.47 -0.34
N PRO A 281 10.71 -4.14 0.05
CA PRO A 281 9.83 -5.10 0.68
C PRO A 281 9.56 -6.27 -0.26
N PHE A 282 9.60 -7.50 0.25
CA PHE A 282 9.35 -8.65 -0.60
C PHE A 282 7.87 -8.82 -0.94
N GLY A 283 7.61 -9.38 -2.12
CA GLY A 283 6.28 -9.69 -2.64
C GLY A 283 5.85 -8.80 -3.79
N LEU A 284 6.53 -7.68 -4.10
CA LEU A 284 6.04 -6.67 -5.05
C LEU A 284 6.18 -7.04 -6.55
N TRP A 285 6.67 -8.23 -6.86
CA TRP A 285 6.99 -8.66 -8.24
C TRP A 285 5.78 -9.12 -9.05
N GLU A 286 4.56 -9.11 -8.49
CA GLU A 286 3.29 -9.57 -9.10
C GLU A 286 3.42 -10.71 -10.14
N ASN A 287 3.06 -11.92 -9.74
CA ASN A 287 2.99 -13.07 -10.65
C ASN A 287 1.83 -14.00 -10.26
N ASP A 288 1.56 -15.02 -11.07
CA ASP A 288 0.48 -15.99 -10.82
C ASP A 288 0.75 -16.96 -9.64
N GLN A 289 1.89 -16.85 -8.94
CA GLN A 289 2.30 -17.81 -7.91
C GLN A 289 2.30 -17.23 -6.49
N ASN A 290 3.02 -16.14 -6.27
CA ASN A 290 3.31 -15.60 -4.94
C ASN A 290 3.57 -14.09 -4.89
N GLY A 291 3.61 -13.40 -6.03
CA GLY A 291 3.78 -11.95 -6.10
C GLY A 291 2.46 -11.21 -6.00
N THR A 292 2.51 -9.99 -5.47
CA THR A 292 1.38 -9.08 -5.31
C THR A 292 1.82 -7.63 -5.58
N THR A 293 0.98 -6.66 -5.22
CA THR A 293 1.24 -5.23 -5.31
C THR A 293 1.15 -4.56 -3.96
N VAL A 294 1.70 -3.34 -3.84
CA VAL A 294 1.54 -2.55 -2.62
C VAL A 294 0.08 -2.15 -2.38
N TYR A 295 -0.69 -1.94 -3.46
CA TYR A 295 -2.13 -1.66 -3.37
C TYR A 295 -2.85 -2.83 -2.70
N GLU A 296 -2.56 -4.04 -3.15
CA GLU A 296 -3.24 -5.24 -2.65
C GLU A 296 -2.82 -5.58 -1.22
N VAL A 297 -1.55 -5.36 -0.85
CA VAL A 297 -1.10 -5.47 0.54
C VAL A 297 -1.88 -4.49 1.43
N ALA A 298 -1.99 -3.23 1.04
CA ALA A 298 -2.74 -2.23 1.81
C ALA A 298 -4.24 -2.58 1.91
N ALA A 299 -4.83 -3.05 0.82
CA ALA A 299 -6.22 -3.50 0.78
C ALA A 299 -6.45 -4.73 1.69
N PHE A 300 -5.52 -5.69 1.69
CA PHE A 300 -5.56 -6.88 2.53
C PHE A 300 -5.53 -6.54 4.00
N LEU A 301 -4.61 -5.67 4.41
CA LEU A 301 -4.52 -5.24 5.80
C LEU A 301 -5.80 -4.53 6.25
N HIS A 302 -6.30 -3.62 5.42
CA HIS A 302 -7.53 -2.87 5.71
C HIS A 302 -8.74 -3.78 5.90
N ARG A 303 -9.01 -4.70 4.95
CA ARG A 303 -10.18 -5.59 5.03
C ARG A 303 -10.07 -6.60 6.18
N ASN A 304 -8.87 -7.03 6.54
CA ASN A 304 -8.60 -7.88 7.71
C ASN A 304 -8.46 -7.10 9.03
N LYS A 305 -8.73 -5.79 9.02
CA LYS A 305 -8.68 -4.91 10.19
C LYS A 305 -7.31 -4.85 10.86
N PHE A 306 -6.23 -5.11 10.12
CA PHE A 306 -4.89 -4.67 10.54
C PHE A 306 -4.78 -3.18 10.25
N ASN A 307 -4.07 -2.46 11.11
CA ASN A 307 -3.96 -1.00 11.01
C ASN A 307 -2.52 -0.50 11.04
N SER A 308 -1.52 -1.37 11.18
CA SER A 308 -0.13 -0.96 11.20
C SER A 308 0.81 -1.97 10.54
N ILE A 309 1.93 -1.49 10.01
CA ILE A 309 3.07 -2.31 9.59
C ILE A 309 4.29 -1.92 10.42
N ARG A 310 5.04 -2.90 10.92
CA ARG A 310 6.45 -2.73 11.30
C ARG A 310 7.30 -3.01 10.07
N LEU A 311 8.08 -2.02 9.65
CA LEU A 311 8.85 -2.04 8.41
C LEU A 311 10.35 -2.06 8.74
N PRO A 312 11.01 -3.24 8.68
CA PRO A 312 12.46 -3.37 8.86
C PRO A 312 13.26 -2.59 7.82
N LEU A 313 14.25 -1.82 8.28
CA LEU A 313 15.15 -1.00 7.45
C LEU A 313 16.63 -1.29 7.75
N ALA A 314 17.50 -0.93 6.81
CA ALA A 314 18.95 -0.97 6.96
C ALA A 314 19.52 0.45 7.07
N ALA A 315 20.25 0.75 8.15
CA ALA A 315 20.84 2.08 8.38
C ALA A 315 21.78 2.50 7.24
N GLU A 316 22.65 1.60 6.79
CA GLU A 316 23.53 1.83 5.64
C GLU A 316 22.75 2.16 4.35
N SER A 317 21.63 1.47 4.10
CA SER A 317 20.84 1.69 2.89
C SER A 317 20.13 3.05 2.89
N ILE A 318 19.72 3.53 4.08
CA ILE A 318 19.21 4.89 4.27
C ILE A 318 20.30 5.91 3.93
N LEU A 319 21.49 5.79 4.54
CA LEU A 319 22.58 6.75 4.35
C LEU A 319 23.10 6.79 2.92
N LYS A 320 23.23 5.64 2.27
CA LYS A 320 23.73 5.52 0.89
C LYS A 320 22.63 5.74 -0.16
N ASN A 321 21.39 5.92 0.26
CA ASN A 321 20.20 5.90 -0.59
C ASN A 321 20.23 4.73 -1.61
N THR A 322 20.48 3.52 -1.11
CA THR A 322 20.75 2.34 -1.96
C THR A 322 19.60 2.05 -2.91
N ALA A 323 19.88 1.95 -4.21
CA ALA A 323 18.85 1.69 -5.21
C ALA A 323 18.20 0.29 -4.99
N PRO A 324 16.86 0.22 -4.94
CA PRO A 324 16.14 -1.05 -4.80
C PRO A 324 16.38 -2.03 -5.95
N ASN A 325 16.33 -3.34 -5.67
CA ASN A 325 16.41 -4.36 -6.70
C ASN A 325 15.14 -4.37 -7.57
N LYS A 326 15.21 -3.73 -8.74
CA LYS A 326 14.10 -3.61 -9.70
C LYS A 326 13.55 -4.96 -10.20
N ARG A 327 14.29 -6.07 -10.06
CA ARG A 327 13.80 -7.40 -10.44
C ARG A 327 12.75 -7.96 -9.47
N LEU A 328 12.62 -7.37 -8.29
CA LEU A 328 11.68 -7.81 -7.25
C LEU A 328 10.42 -6.93 -7.19
N ILE A 329 10.15 -6.16 -8.24
CA ILE A 329 8.95 -5.34 -8.36
C ILE A 329 8.46 -5.29 -9.80
N ASN A 330 7.16 -5.45 -9.98
CA ASN A 330 6.50 -5.20 -11.24
C ASN A 330 6.01 -3.74 -11.27
N LEU A 331 6.73 -2.86 -11.97
CA LEU A 331 6.41 -1.43 -12.04
C LEU A 331 5.15 -1.14 -12.87
N ASP A 332 4.77 -2.02 -13.80
CA ASP A 332 3.52 -1.87 -14.56
C ASP A 332 2.30 -2.08 -13.66
N ALA A 333 2.45 -2.91 -12.62
CA ALA A 333 1.45 -3.17 -11.60
C ALA A 333 1.58 -2.30 -10.33
N ASN A 334 2.71 -1.65 -10.14
CA ASN A 334 3.00 -0.76 -9.00
C ASN A 334 3.41 0.63 -9.52
N ARG A 335 2.55 1.26 -10.33
CA ARG A 335 2.92 2.45 -11.13
C ARG A 335 3.25 3.68 -10.30
N ALA A 336 2.61 3.82 -9.14
CA ALA A 336 2.86 4.88 -8.18
C ALA A 336 4.19 4.70 -7.40
N VAL A 337 4.87 3.56 -7.52
CA VAL A 337 6.06 3.26 -6.71
C VAL A 337 7.32 3.77 -7.39
N ASN A 338 8.06 4.64 -6.69
CA ASN A 338 9.34 5.15 -7.15
C ASN A 338 10.50 4.29 -6.62
N VAL A 339 11.28 3.71 -7.53
CA VAL A 339 12.43 2.83 -7.21
C VAL A 339 13.78 3.45 -7.57
N LYS A 340 13.88 4.79 -7.59
CA LYS A 340 15.14 5.50 -7.89
C LYS A 340 16.17 5.35 -6.76
N GLY A 341 15.71 5.38 -5.52
CA GLY A 341 16.54 5.23 -4.32
C GLY A 341 15.72 4.65 -3.17
N TYR A 342 16.42 4.37 -2.08
CA TYR A 342 15.86 3.76 -0.88
C TYR A 342 14.77 4.63 -0.25
N MET A 343 15.05 5.93 -0.09
CA MET A 343 14.12 6.87 0.54
C MET A 343 12.92 7.16 -0.37
N GLU A 344 13.12 7.24 -1.68
CA GLU A 344 12.03 7.39 -2.65
C GLU A 344 11.07 6.19 -2.63
N LEU A 345 11.63 4.98 -2.52
CA LEU A 345 10.83 3.78 -2.38
C LEU A 345 10.08 3.78 -1.05
N LEU A 346 10.78 4.03 0.07
CA LEU A 346 10.16 4.09 1.39
C LEU A 346 8.97 5.06 1.39
N LYS A 347 9.18 6.29 0.93
CA LYS A 347 8.13 7.32 0.80
C LYS A 347 6.94 6.86 -0.06
N SER A 348 7.21 6.16 -1.16
CA SER A 348 6.14 5.62 -2.02
C SER A 348 5.30 4.55 -1.32
N ILE A 349 5.96 3.66 -0.56
CA ILE A 349 5.29 2.63 0.24
C ILE A 349 4.47 3.27 1.37
N LEU A 350 5.02 4.27 2.07
CA LEU A 350 4.31 5.00 3.13
C LEU A 350 3.01 5.63 2.60
N LYS A 351 3.05 6.29 1.44
CA LYS A 351 1.86 6.85 0.80
C LYS A 351 0.82 5.79 0.42
N ALA A 352 1.27 4.66 -0.12
CA ALA A 352 0.38 3.55 -0.47
C ALA A 352 -0.35 2.98 0.76
N LEU A 353 0.34 2.89 1.90
CA LEU A 353 -0.23 2.44 3.17
C LEU A 353 -1.15 3.51 3.79
N ALA A 354 -0.75 4.78 3.73
CA ALA A 354 -1.56 5.92 4.19
C ALA A 354 -2.91 5.99 3.46
N PHE A 355 -2.94 5.64 2.17
CA PHE A 355 -4.17 5.60 1.37
C PHE A 355 -5.25 4.71 1.98
N ARG A 356 -4.88 3.62 2.67
CA ARG A 356 -5.79 2.71 3.39
C ARG A 356 -5.76 2.86 4.92
N ASP A 357 -5.29 4.02 5.39
CA ASP A 357 -5.20 4.37 6.82
C ASP A 357 -4.35 3.38 7.63
N ILE A 358 -3.31 2.81 7.00
CA ILE A 358 -2.37 1.90 7.63
C ILE A 358 -1.15 2.70 8.13
N THR A 359 -0.90 2.64 9.43
CA THR A 359 0.26 3.26 10.06
C THR A 359 1.54 2.46 9.84
N VAL A 360 2.69 3.10 10.01
CA VAL A 360 4.00 2.47 9.86
C VAL A 360 4.89 2.80 11.04
N MET A 361 5.42 1.75 11.65
CA MET A 361 6.53 1.79 12.60
C MET A 361 7.81 1.46 11.81
N LEU A 362 8.74 2.41 11.74
CA LEU A 362 10.02 2.20 11.07
C LEU A 362 10.92 1.43 12.03
N SER A 363 11.41 0.25 11.65
CA SER A 363 12.28 -0.56 12.51
C SER A 363 13.72 -0.48 12.04
N MET A 364 14.59 0.06 12.88
CA MET A 364 16.03 0.09 12.62
C MET A 364 16.61 -1.31 12.81
N HIS A 365 16.53 -2.11 11.76
CA HIS A 365 16.65 -3.56 11.87
C HIS A 365 18.10 -4.03 11.76
N THR A 366 18.81 -3.54 10.74
CA THR A 366 20.20 -3.89 10.46
C THR A 366 21.06 -2.64 10.33
N LEU A 367 22.35 -2.75 10.69
CA LEU A 367 23.33 -1.69 10.40
C LEU A 367 23.68 -1.67 8.92
N THR A 368 23.91 -2.85 8.36
CA THR A 368 24.30 -3.08 6.97
C THR A 368 23.43 -4.16 6.36
N THR A 369 23.57 -4.38 5.06
CA THR A 369 22.84 -5.42 4.33
C THR A 369 23.28 -6.86 4.65
N LYS A 370 24.23 -7.06 5.58
CA LYS A 370 24.81 -8.37 5.96
C LYS A 370 24.02 -9.11 7.05
N GLY A 371 22.91 -8.56 7.52
CA GLY A 371 22.05 -9.17 8.55
C GLY A 371 22.04 -8.41 9.87
N ALA A 372 21.37 -8.98 10.87
CA ALA A 372 21.17 -8.35 12.18
C ALA A 372 22.49 -8.22 12.96
N SER A 373 22.61 -7.11 13.68
CA SER A 373 23.67 -6.87 14.67
C SER A 373 23.09 -6.81 16.07
N GLY A 374 23.88 -7.19 17.08
CA GLY A 374 23.46 -7.17 18.48
C GLY A 374 23.41 -5.79 19.13
N SER A 375 24.05 -4.79 18.51
CA SER A 375 24.14 -3.39 18.97
C SER A 375 23.83 -2.44 17.82
N TRP A 376 23.62 -1.15 18.11
CA TRP A 376 23.36 -0.09 17.12
C TRP A 376 24.63 0.46 16.45
N PHE A 377 25.79 -0.11 16.79
CA PHE A 377 27.09 0.20 16.20
C PHE A 377 27.99 -1.03 16.24
N ASN A 378 29.02 -1.07 15.42
CA ASN A 378 30.12 -2.03 15.50
C ASN A 378 31.40 -1.41 14.93
N LYS A 379 32.43 -2.23 14.67
CA LYS A 379 33.71 -1.74 14.14
C LYS A 379 33.58 -1.21 12.71
N GLU A 380 32.67 -1.78 11.93
CA GLU A 380 32.45 -1.44 10.52
C GLU A 380 31.42 -0.31 10.32
N PHE A 381 30.59 -0.03 11.33
CA PHE A 381 29.48 0.91 11.27
C PHE A 381 29.42 1.72 12.56
N ALA A 382 29.77 3.01 12.47
CA ALA A 382 29.88 3.88 13.63
C ALA A 382 28.52 4.24 14.23
N GLU A 383 28.49 4.48 15.54
CA GLU A 383 27.29 4.97 16.25
C GLU A 383 26.75 6.27 15.62
N GLU A 384 27.63 7.22 15.29
CA GLU A 384 27.19 8.47 14.68
C GLU A 384 26.57 8.26 13.29
N ASP A 385 27.01 7.26 12.53
CA ASP A 385 26.36 6.94 11.25
C ASP A 385 24.96 6.34 11.47
N PHE A 386 24.78 5.55 12.52
CA PHE A 386 23.44 5.10 12.91
C PHE A 386 22.53 6.28 13.28
N LEU A 387 23.04 7.23 14.07
CA LEU A 387 22.29 8.43 14.45
C LEU A 387 21.97 9.33 13.25
N LYS A 388 22.88 9.46 12.27
CA LYS A 388 22.58 10.14 11.00
C LYS A 388 21.46 9.46 10.22
N ALA A 389 21.36 8.13 10.27
CA ALA A 389 20.26 7.44 9.60
C ALA A 389 18.91 7.80 10.27
N ILE A 390 18.88 7.94 11.60
CA ILE A 390 17.72 8.45 12.34
C ILE A 390 17.39 9.88 11.91
N ASP A 391 18.40 10.75 11.78
CA ASP A 391 18.21 12.13 11.33
C ASP A 391 17.60 12.19 9.93
N VAL A 392 18.08 11.36 8.99
CA VAL A 392 17.51 11.27 7.63
C VAL A 392 16.03 10.88 7.70
N LEU A 393 15.66 9.87 8.50
CA LEU A 393 14.26 9.46 8.64
C LEU A 393 13.40 10.58 9.23
N ALA A 394 13.83 11.18 10.34
CA ALA A 394 13.07 12.24 11.00
C ALA A 394 12.91 13.49 10.11
N ASN A 395 13.99 13.93 9.44
CA ASN A 395 13.95 15.10 8.57
C ASN A 395 13.07 14.90 7.33
N GLU A 396 13.09 13.70 6.75
CA GLU A 396 12.38 13.43 5.49
C GLU A 396 10.93 12.99 5.69
N LEU A 397 10.56 12.47 6.88
CA LEU A 397 9.27 11.83 7.13
C LEU A 397 8.43 12.47 8.24
N CYS A 398 8.96 13.42 9.03
CA CYS A 398 8.18 14.13 10.04
C CYS A 398 7.33 15.25 9.41
N THR A 399 6.37 14.87 8.57
CA THR A 399 5.48 15.81 7.88
C THR A 399 4.07 15.25 7.77
N ASP A 400 3.10 16.12 7.48
CA ASP A 400 1.71 15.73 7.21
C ASP A 400 1.57 14.81 5.98
N GLU A 401 2.53 14.84 5.06
CA GLU A 401 2.57 13.95 3.89
C GLU A 401 2.78 12.48 4.29
N TYR A 402 3.49 12.24 5.38
CA TYR A 402 3.76 10.92 5.94
C TYR A 402 3.16 10.78 7.35
N TRP A 403 1.97 11.37 7.55
CA TRP A 403 1.24 11.38 8.84
C TRP A 403 1.07 9.98 9.47
N ASN A 404 1.10 8.93 8.65
CA ASN A 404 0.92 7.56 9.06
C ASN A 404 2.20 6.93 9.65
N VAL A 405 3.34 7.63 9.67
CA VAL A 405 4.53 7.20 10.41
C VAL A 405 4.34 7.53 11.90
N ILE A 406 4.27 6.49 12.73
CA ILE A 406 4.01 6.64 14.18
C ILE A 406 5.29 6.77 15.00
N GLY A 407 6.43 6.46 14.41
CA GLY A 407 7.74 6.59 15.03
C GLY A 407 8.71 5.48 14.67
N ILE A 408 9.76 5.34 15.48
CA ILE A 408 10.87 4.43 15.23
C ILE A 408 10.96 3.38 16.34
N ASP A 409 11.04 2.13 15.92
CA ASP A 409 11.63 1.04 16.70
C ASP A 409 13.15 1.15 16.63
N LEU A 410 13.72 1.60 17.76
CA LEU A 410 15.04 2.22 17.84
C LEU A 410 16.17 1.28 17.43
N LYS A 411 16.02 -0.01 17.70
CA LYS A 411 16.94 -1.07 17.26
C LYS A 411 16.27 -2.42 17.43
N ASN A 412 16.26 -3.21 16.36
CA ASN A 412 15.79 -4.60 16.43
C ASN A 412 16.69 -5.47 17.29
N GLU A 413 16.11 -6.20 18.24
CA GLU A 413 16.70 -7.28 19.04
C GLU A 413 18.15 -7.02 19.52
N PRO A 414 18.40 -5.98 20.33
CA PRO A 414 19.68 -5.83 21.01
C PRO A 414 20.04 -7.11 21.79
N ASN A 415 21.23 -7.65 21.55
CA ASN A 415 21.70 -8.87 22.23
C ASN A 415 23.17 -8.80 22.66
N ASP A 416 23.90 -7.79 22.21
CA ASP A 416 25.30 -7.55 22.57
C ASP A 416 25.44 -6.49 23.69
N CYS A 417 24.36 -5.77 24.02
CA CYS A 417 24.35 -4.70 25.03
C CYS A 417 23.64 -5.12 26.31
N GLY A 418 24.15 -4.74 27.48
CA GLY A 418 23.46 -4.94 28.75
C GLY A 418 22.30 -3.96 28.92
N TRP A 419 21.43 -4.22 29.89
CA TRP A 419 20.35 -3.31 30.26
C TRP A 419 20.73 -2.52 31.52
N GLY A 420 21.32 -1.33 31.35
CA GLY A 420 21.83 -0.53 32.48
C GLY A 420 22.84 -1.32 33.34
N PRO A 421 23.88 -1.92 32.75
CA PRO A 421 24.82 -2.77 33.48
C PRO A 421 25.54 -1.97 34.57
N LEU A 422 25.59 -2.51 35.79
CA LEU A 422 26.29 -1.92 36.93
C LEU A 422 27.80 -1.84 36.68
N ASP A 423 28.35 -2.85 36.00
CA ASP A 423 29.73 -2.90 35.54
C ASP A 423 29.77 -2.77 34.01
N LYS A 424 30.34 -1.66 33.52
CA LYS A 424 30.51 -1.41 32.09
C LYS A 424 31.46 -2.39 31.40
N ALA A 425 32.28 -3.13 32.14
CA ALA A 425 33.13 -4.18 31.57
C ALA A 425 32.36 -5.49 31.30
N SER A 426 31.21 -5.69 31.95
CA SER A 426 30.41 -6.93 31.83
C SER A 426 29.50 -6.98 30.60
N ALA A 427 29.35 -5.87 29.87
CA ALA A 427 28.58 -5.78 28.64
C ALA A 427 29.29 -4.88 27.62
N LYS A 428 29.13 -5.16 26.32
CA LYS A 428 29.79 -4.36 25.26
C LYS A 428 29.28 -2.91 25.20
N CYS A 429 28.03 -2.69 25.63
CA CYS A 429 27.32 -1.42 25.58
C CYS A 429 26.19 -1.41 26.61
N ASP A 430 25.67 -0.22 26.91
CA ASP A 430 24.47 -0.03 27.74
C ASP A 430 23.28 0.35 26.84
N TRP A 431 22.31 -0.56 26.72
CA TRP A 431 21.12 -0.33 25.89
C TRP A 431 20.18 0.74 26.46
N VAL A 432 20.14 0.94 27.77
CA VAL A 432 19.28 2.00 28.36
C VAL A 432 19.81 3.37 27.93
N ALA A 433 21.13 3.56 27.99
CA ALA A 433 21.79 4.77 27.51
C ALA A 433 21.65 4.93 25.98
N GLY A 434 21.84 3.84 25.22
CA GLY A 434 21.69 3.84 23.76
C GLY A 434 20.29 4.20 23.30
N ALA A 435 19.26 3.56 23.87
CA ALA A 435 17.87 3.86 23.57
C ALA A 435 17.51 5.32 23.88
N LYS A 436 18.01 5.86 25.01
CA LYS A 436 17.84 7.29 25.32
C LYS A 436 18.52 8.17 24.27
N LEU A 437 19.77 7.88 23.92
CA LEU A 437 20.52 8.65 22.92
C LEU A 437 19.81 8.69 21.57
N ILE A 438 19.40 7.53 21.07
CA ILE A 438 18.72 7.39 19.76
C ILE A 438 17.34 8.05 19.82
N GLY A 439 16.58 7.84 20.91
CA GLY A 439 15.27 8.46 21.10
C GLY A 439 15.33 9.99 21.18
N ASP A 440 16.29 10.54 21.93
CA ASP A 440 16.51 11.98 22.01
C ASP A 440 16.89 12.56 20.64
N ARG A 441 17.75 11.87 19.87
CA ARG A 441 18.11 12.28 18.49
C ARG A 441 16.87 12.27 17.58
N MET A 442 16.06 11.21 17.64
CA MET A 442 14.80 11.13 16.90
C MET A 442 13.86 12.29 17.27
N HIS A 443 13.66 12.57 18.55
CA HIS A 443 12.76 13.64 19.02
C HIS A 443 13.29 15.05 18.73
N ALA A 444 14.60 15.22 18.57
CA ALA A 444 15.17 16.48 18.07
C ALA A 444 14.70 16.79 16.64
N GLY A 445 14.55 15.76 15.79
CA GLY A 445 14.00 15.89 14.44
C GLY A 445 12.47 15.83 14.37
N CYS A 446 11.83 14.98 15.18
CA CYS A 446 10.39 14.77 15.18
C CYS A 446 9.81 14.53 16.57
N LYS A 447 9.23 15.57 17.19
CA LYS A 447 8.66 15.50 18.54
C LYS A 447 7.37 14.68 18.63
N ASN A 448 6.68 14.53 17.50
CA ASN A 448 5.36 13.89 17.42
C ASN A 448 5.43 12.36 17.42
N TRP A 449 6.61 11.77 17.26
CA TRP A 449 6.80 10.33 17.09
C TRP A 449 6.97 9.58 18.42
N LEU A 450 6.57 8.31 18.43
CA LEU A 450 6.87 7.37 19.50
C LEU A 450 8.25 6.74 19.32
N ALA A 451 8.98 6.59 20.42
CA ALA A 451 10.18 5.77 20.47
C ALA A 451 9.81 4.38 21.00
N PHE A 452 9.94 3.35 20.17
CA PHE A 452 9.71 1.96 20.58
C PHE A 452 11.07 1.35 20.98
N VAL A 453 11.17 0.96 22.25
CA VAL A 453 12.40 0.42 22.85
C VAL A 453 12.20 -1.07 23.09
N GLU A 454 12.90 -1.90 22.32
CA GLU A 454 12.92 -3.34 22.53
C GLU A 454 13.70 -3.73 23.79
N GLY A 455 13.52 -4.99 24.23
CA GLY A 455 14.33 -5.64 25.27
C GLY A 455 15.80 -5.82 24.88
N SER A 456 16.66 -6.18 25.83
CA SER A 456 17.98 -6.75 25.51
C SER A 456 18.08 -8.20 25.97
N ALA A 457 18.73 -9.04 25.15
CA ALA A 457 19.01 -10.44 25.46
C ALA A 457 20.32 -10.68 26.22
N SER A 458 21.17 -9.66 26.42
CA SER A 458 22.43 -9.83 27.15
C SER A 458 22.17 -9.96 28.66
N THR A 459 22.81 -10.98 29.24
CA THR A 459 22.64 -11.57 30.57
C THR A 459 22.40 -10.61 31.74
N SER A 460 21.49 -11.01 32.63
CA SER A 460 21.32 -10.51 34.01
C SER A 460 20.98 -9.03 34.13
N HIS A 461 19.68 -8.68 34.18
CA HIS A 461 19.23 -7.34 34.49
C HIS A 461 18.39 -7.29 35.76
N THR A 462 18.49 -6.20 36.52
CA THR A 462 17.76 -6.02 37.78
C THR A 462 16.64 -5.02 37.57
N VAL A 463 15.38 -5.43 37.79
CA VAL A 463 14.22 -4.54 37.83
C VAL A 463 13.79 -4.38 39.29
N GLY A 464 14.10 -3.23 39.88
CA GLY A 464 13.86 -2.99 41.31
C GLY A 464 14.76 -3.88 42.18
N LYS A 465 14.17 -4.77 42.99
CA LYS A 465 14.90 -5.78 43.79
C LYS A 465 15.02 -7.15 43.12
N LEU A 466 14.46 -7.31 41.92
CA LEU A 466 14.40 -8.60 41.22
C LEU A 466 15.50 -8.66 40.16
N THR A 467 16.42 -9.62 40.31
CA THR A 467 17.45 -9.90 39.30
C THR A 467 16.96 -11.04 38.40
N TYR A 468 16.88 -10.78 37.09
CA TYR A 468 16.52 -11.76 36.07
C TYR A 468 17.80 -12.29 35.43
N VAL A 469 18.20 -13.49 35.83
CA VAL A 469 19.34 -14.20 35.21
C VAL A 469 18.80 -14.93 33.98
N ALA A 470 19.46 -14.76 32.83
CA ALA A 470 19.09 -15.38 31.56
C ALA A 470 19.39 -16.88 31.55
#